data_AF-A0A497CUQ9-F1
#
_entry.id   AF-A0A497CUQ9-F1
#
_cell.length_a   1.000
_cell.length_b   1.000
_cell.length_c   1.000
_cell.angle_alpha   90.00
_cell.angle_beta   90.00
_cell.angle_gamma   90.00
#
_symmetry.space_group_name_H-M   'P 1'
#
loop_
_entity.id
_entity.type
_entity.pdbx_description
1 polymer ?
#
loop_
_entity_poly.entity_id
_entity_poly.type
_entity_poly.pdbx_seq_one_letter_code
_entity_poly.pdbx_strand_id
1 'polypeptide(L)'
;MSFQGKQLPAEMVEAIVRLKKHFDKERSLGKSTSTKDAAKRTANALGIGVATVKRIMAQYKKDQNEVVVRIKHRPGRPPSRICPIVQPIVREFIRTENLGGRRVS
;
A
#
# COMPACT_ATOMS: atom_id res chain seq x y z
N MET A 1 10.21 11.80 0.40
CA MET A 1 10.20 10.42 0.94
C MET A 1 10.33 9.43 -0.21
N SER A 2 11.31 8.52 -0.20
CA SER A 2 11.46 7.52 -1.26
C SER A 2 10.74 6.21 -0.89
N PHE A 3 9.61 5.95 -1.54
CA PHE A 3 8.84 4.70 -1.40
C PHE A 3 9.28 3.63 -2.41
N GLN A 4 10.51 3.72 -2.93
CA GLN A 4 10.98 2.84 -3.99
C GLN A 4 11.08 1.40 -3.47
N GLY A 5 10.39 0.48 -4.15
CA GLY A 5 10.37 -0.94 -3.78
C GLY A 5 9.57 -1.29 -2.52
N LYS A 6 8.97 -0.31 -1.83
CA LYS A 6 8.19 -0.53 -0.60
C LYS A 6 6.69 -0.49 -0.89
N GLN A 7 5.94 -1.31 -0.16
CA GLN A 7 4.47 -1.20 -0.15
C GLN A 7 4.06 0.06 0.62
N LEU A 8 3.12 0.82 0.08
CA LEU A 8 2.58 1.98 0.80
C LEU A 8 1.73 1.52 1.99
N PRO A 9 1.83 2.22 3.14
CA PRO A 9 0.98 1.92 4.29
C PRO A 9 -0.49 2.26 4.00
N ALA A 10 -1.40 1.63 4.75
CA ALA A 10 -2.85 1.79 4.62
C ALA A 10 -3.28 3.26 4.62
N GLU A 11 -2.77 4.00 5.60
CA GLU A 11 -3.04 5.41 5.83
C GLU A 11 -2.67 6.26 4.61
N MET A 12 -1.55 5.94 3.96
CA MET A 12 -1.11 6.68 2.78
C MET A 12 -1.98 6.36 1.56
N VAL A 13 -2.41 5.11 1.40
CA VAL A 13 -3.38 4.73 0.35
C VAL A 13 -4.69 5.49 0.55
N GLU A 14 -5.16 5.58 1.78
CA GLU A 14 -6.37 6.33 2.13
C GLU A 14 -6.21 7.82 1.87
N ALA A 15 -5.09 8.42 2.26
CA ALA A 15 -4.78 9.82 1.99
C ALA A 15 -4.81 10.11 0.49
N ILE A 16 -4.24 9.23 -0.34
CA ILE A 16 -4.27 9.35 -1.81
C ILE A 16 -5.71 9.34 -2.33
N VAL A 17 -6.55 8.41 -1.86
CA VAL A 17 -7.95 8.30 -2.30
C VAL A 17 -8.75 9.54 -1.91
N ARG A 18 -8.64 9.98 -0.64
CA ARG A 18 -9.36 11.16 -0.14
C ARG A 18 -8.96 12.43 -0.87
N LEU A 19 -7.65 12.64 -1.04
CA LEU A 19 -7.11 13.83 -1.71
C LEU A 19 -7.48 13.85 -3.20
N LYS A 20 -7.41 12.71 -3.88
CA LYS A 20 -7.83 12.60 -5.28
C LYS A 20 -9.33 12.91 -5.43
N LYS A 21 -10.19 12.35 -4.57
CA LYS A 21 -11.63 12.64 -4.58
C LYS A 21 -11.92 14.13 -4.33
N HIS A 22 -11.17 14.76 -3.42
CA HIS A 22 -11.28 16.19 -3.18
C HIS A 22 -10.97 17.00 -4.46
N PHE A 23 -9.84 16.70 -5.11
CA PHE A 23 -9.45 17.36 -6.35
C PHE A 23 -10.38 17.05 -7.53
N ASP A 24 -10.99 15.87 -7.59
CA ASP A 24 -12.05 15.59 -8.57
C ASP A 24 -13.28 16.47 -8.34
N LYS A 25 -13.70 16.64 -7.07
CA LYS A 25 -14.83 17.51 -6.71
C LYS A 25 -14.53 18.96 -7.09
N GLU A 26 -13.35 19.47 -6.73
CA GLU A 26 -12.91 20.81 -7.15
C GLU A 26 -12.94 20.96 -8.67
N ARG A 27 -12.45 19.96 -9.41
CA ARG A 27 -12.46 19.98 -10.87
C ARG A 27 -13.89 20.02 -11.43
N SER A 28 -14.84 19.31 -10.82
CA SER A 28 -16.25 19.32 -11.23
C SER A 28 -16.98 20.64 -10.95
N LEU A 29 -16.48 21.45 -10.01
CA LEU A 29 -17.11 22.71 -9.59
C LEU A 29 -16.86 23.90 -10.55
N GLY A 30 -16.06 23.73 -11.62
CA GLY A 30 -16.06 24.65 -12.76
C GLY A 30 -14.81 25.54 -12.95
N LYS A 31 -14.95 26.50 -13.88
CA LYS A 31 -13.86 27.17 -14.64
C LYS A 31 -12.78 27.91 -13.82
N SER A 32 -13.01 28.21 -12.55
CA SER A 32 -12.05 28.94 -11.69
C SER A 32 -11.11 28.02 -10.89
N THR A 33 -11.29 26.71 -10.93
CA THR A 33 -10.46 25.81 -10.12
C THR A 33 -9.14 25.48 -10.80
N SER A 34 -8.05 25.59 -10.03
CA SER A 34 -6.68 25.34 -10.49
C SER A 34 -6.43 23.87 -10.93
N THR A 35 -7.35 22.95 -10.60
CA THR A 35 -7.19 21.50 -10.80
C THR A 35 -7.58 21.04 -12.21
N LYS A 36 -6.67 21.20 -13.17
CA LYS A 36 -6.81 20.60 -14.52
C LYS A 36 -6.59 19.08 -14.52
N ASP A 37 -5.63 18.60 -13.72
CA ASP A 37 -5.30 17.19 -13.56
C ASP A 37 -5.23 16.82 -12.06
N ALA A 38 -6.32 16.23 -11.55
CA ALA A 38 -6.44 15.82 -10.16
C ALA A 38 -5.40 14.75 -9.76
N ALA A 39 -5.03 13.85 -10.68
CA ALA A 39 -4.06 12.79 -10.40
C ALA A 39 -2.63 13.37 -10.31
N LYS A 40 -2.26 14.26 -11.23
CA LYS A 40 -0.97 14.97 -11.18
C LYS A 40 -0.86 15.88 -9.96
N ARG A 41 -1.93 16.59 -9.61
CA ARG A 41 -1.97 17.43 -8.40
C ARG A 41 -1.81 16.61 -7.12
N THR A 42 -2.48 15.46 -7.04
CA THR A 42 -2.32 14.49 -5.92
C THR A 42 -0.89 13.98 -5.83
N ALA A 43 -0.31 13.60 -6.96
CA ALA A 43 1.05 13.11 -7.05
C ALA A 43 2.06 14.15 -6.55
N ASN A 44 1.93 15.40 -6.98
CA ASN A 44 2.78 16.51 -6.55
C ASN A 44 2.62 16.82 -5.06
N ALA A 45 1.38 16.84 -4.55
CA ALA A 45 1.10 17.14 -3.14
C ALA A 45 1.69 16.10 -2.18
N LEU A 46 1.71 14.83 -2.58
CA LEU A 46 2.19 13.71 -1.74
C LEU A 46 3.62 13.25 -2.10
N GLY A 47 4.25 13.86 -3.10
CA GLY A 47 5.60 13.50 -3.55
C GLY A 47 5.71 12.08 -4.09
N ILE A 48 4.68 11.59 -4.79
CA ILE A 48 4.61 10.23 -5.37
C ILE A 48 4.44 10.27 -6.89
N GLY A 49 4.68 9.16 -7.56
CA GLY A 49 4.46 9.07 -9.01
C GLY A 49 2.98 9.09 -9.40
N VAL A 50 2.64 9.80 -10.48
CA VAL A 50 1.27 9.85 -11.05
C VAL A 50 0.74 8.45 -11.38
N ALA A 51 1.60 7.57 -11.88
CA ALA A 51 1.27 6.18 -12.16
C ALA A 51 0.83 5.40 -10.90
N THR A 52 1.40 5.73 -9.74
CA THR A 52 1.03 5.14 -8.45
C THR A 52 -0.36 5.59 -8.03
N VAL A 53 -0.67 6.88 -8.16
CA VAL A 53 -2.01 7.42 -7.90
C VAL A 53 -3.05 6.73 -8.77
N LYS A 54 -2.82 6.67 -10.09
CA LYS A 54 -3.75 6.02 -11.04
C LYS A 54 -3.97 4.54 -10.70
N ARG A 55 -2.91 3.81 -10.36
CA ARG A 55 -2.97 2.39 -9.98
C ARG A 55 -3.79 2.17 -8.71
N ILE A 56 -3.60 3.01 -7.70
CA ILE A 56 -4.35 2.96 -6.45
C ILE A 56 -5.83 3.25 -6.72
N MET A 57 -6.15 4.29 -7.50
CA MET A 57 -7.54 4.60 -7.83
C MET A 57 -8.22 3.50 -8.65
N ALA A 58 -7.49 2.85 -9.57
CA ALA A 58 -8.00 1.70 -10.31
C ALA A 58 -8.27 0.50 -9.39
N GLN A 59 -7.37 0.24 -8.44
CA GLN A 59 -7.53 -0.82 -7.44
C GLN A 59 -8.71 -0.52 -6.51
N TYR A 60 -8.81 0.71 -6.00
CA TYR A 60 -9.93 1.18 -5.19
C TYR A 60 -11.29 1.00 -5.87
N LYS A 61 -11.37 1.25 -7.18
CA LYS A 61 -12.59 1.00 -7.96
C LYS A 61 -12.91 -0.50 -8.07
N LYS A 62 -11.89 -1.36 -8.16
CA LYS A 62 -12.08 -2.83 -8.17
C LYS A 62 -12.53 -3.34 -6.79
N ASP A 63 -12.03 -2.75 -5.72
CA ASP A 63 -12.38 -3.08 -4.34
C ASP A 63 -13.68 -2.37 -3.88
N GLN A 64 -14.63 -2.15 -4.79
CA GLN A 64 -15.96 -1.59 -4.50
C GLN A 64 -15.95 -0.22 -3.76
N ASN A 65 -14.91 0.58 -3.96
CA ASN A 65 -14.68 1.85 -3.26
C ASN A 65 -14.33 1.71 -1.77
N GLU A 66 -13.69 0.61 -1.39
CA GLU A 66 -13.10 0.43 -0.07
C GLU A 66 -11.58 0.47 -0.13
N VAL A 67 -10.95 0.97 0.95
CA VAL A 67 -9.50 0.95 1.08
C VAL A 67 -9.11 -0.41 1.65
N VAL A 68 -8.90 -1.39 0.75
CA VAL A 68 -8.48 -2.74 1.13
C VAL A 68 -6.97 -2.85 1.05
N VAL A 69 -6.33 -3.09 2.20
CA VAL A 69 -4.89 -3.37 2.25
C VAL A 69 -4.66 -4.86 2.15
N ARG A 70 -4.26 -5.30 0.95
CA ARG A 70 -3.83 -6.68 0.72
C ARG A 70 -2.34 -6.79 1.03
N ILE A 71 -1.98 -7.78 1.84
CA ILE A 71 -0.59 -8.19 1.98
C ILE A 71 -0.18 -8.77 0.61
N LYS A 72 0.79 -8.15 -0.07
CA LYS A 72 1.23 -8.66 -1.37
C LYS A 72 1.92 -10.01 -1.19
N HIS A 73 1.30 -11.06 -1.68
CA HIS A 73 1.96 -12.35 -1.85
C HIS A 73 3.02 -12.24 -2.95
N ARG A 74 4.20 -12.80 -2.70
CA ARG A 74 5.24 -12.90 -3.74
C ARG A 74 4.80 -13.97 -4.75
N PRO A 75 4.62 -13.61 -6.04
CA PRO A 75 4.29 -14.60 -7.05
C PRO A 75 5.40 -15.66 -7.15
N GLY A 76 5.03 -16.91 -7.38
CA GLY A 76 5.97 -18.03 -7.52
C GLY A 76 6.47 -18.64 -6.20
N ARG A 77 6.15 -18.07 -5.03
CA ARG A 77 6.44 -18.71 -3.74
C ARG A 77 5.17 -19.34 -3.18
N PRO A 78 5.16 -20.64 -2.83
CA PRO A 78 4.00 -21.24 -2.19
C PRO A 78 3.66 -20.47 -0.90
N PRO A 79 2.36 -20.28 -0.60
CA PRO A 79 1.96 -19.70 0.66
C PRO A 79 2.54 -20.55 1.78
N SER A 80 3.14 -19.88 2.76
CA SER A 80 3.60 -20.54 3.98
C SER A 80 2.43 -21.26 4.65
N ARG A 81 2.65 -22.52 5.05
CA ARG A 81 1.67 -23.27 5.86
C ARG A 81 1.35 -22.61 7.20
N ILE A 82 2.20 -21.69 7.63
CA ILE A 82 2.14 -20.97 8.91
C ILE A 82 1.68 -19.53 8.65
N CYS A 83 0.83 -19.01 9.53
CA CYS A 83 0.37 -17.62 9.49
C CYS A 83 1.57 -16.63 9.37
N PRO A 84 1.56 -15.68 8.41
CA PRO A 84 2.69 -14.76 8.18
C PRO A 84 3.12 -13.97 9.42
N ILE A 85 2.17 -13.62 10.29
CA ILE A 85 2.42 -12.87 11.53
C ILE A 85 3.23 -13.70 12.53
N VAL A 86 3.03 -15.03 12.53
CA VAL A 86 3.65 -15.96 13.49
C VAL A 86 5.04 -16.41 13.03
N GLN A 87 5.34 -16.32 11.73
CA GLN A 87 6.65 -16.70 11.19
C GLN A 87 7.87 -16.04 11.84
N PRO A 88 7.92 -14.72 12.05
CA PRO A 88 9.08 -14.10 12.69
C PRO A 88 9.27 -14.63 14.12
N ILE A 89 8.18 -14.77 14.88
CA ILE A 89 8.20 -15.28 16.26
C ILE A 89 8.73 -16.72 16.30
N VAL A 90 8.20 -17.61 15.45
CA VAL A 90 8.63 -19.01 15.39
C VAL A 90 10.10 -19.13 14.95
N ARG A 91 10.54 -18.31 13.99
CA ARG A 91 11.95 -18.31 13.54
C ARG A 91 12.90 -17.85 14.64
N GLU A 92 12.50 -16.86 15.43
CA GLU A 92 13.29 -16.37 16.54
C GLU A 92 13.39 -17.41 17.66
N PHE A 93 12.28 -18.09 17.98
CA PHE A 93 12.26 -19.21 18.91
C PHE A 93 13.17 -20.36 18.44
N ILE A 94 13.01 -20.83 17.20
CA ILE A 94 13.87 -21.88 16.62
C ILE A 94 15.34 -21.47 16.68
N ARG A 95 15.66 -20.22 16.35
CA ARG A 95 17.03 -19.72 16.37
C ARG A 95 17.61 -19.70 17.79
N THR A 96 16.86 -19.23 18.77
CA THR A 96 17.31 -19.13 20.17
C THR A 96 17.54 -20.51 20.77
N GLU A 97 16.62 -21.46 20.59
CA GLU A 97 16.78 -22.83 21.08
C GLU A 97 17.93 -23.58 20.37
N ASN A 98 18.12 -23.34 19.06
CA ASN A 98 19.24 -23.94 18.31
C ASN A 98 20.60 -23.39 18.75
N LEU A 99 20.69 -22.08 19.04
CA LEU A 99 21.89 -21.49 19.64
C LEU A 99 22.15 -22.03 21.05
N GLY A 100 21.09 -22.35 21.80
CA GLY A 100 21.16 -23.06 23.08
C GLY A 100 21.44 -24.56 22.98
N GLY A 101 21.68 -25.09 21.77
CA GLY A 101 22.04 -26.49 21.54
C GLY A 101 20.87 -27.49 21.53
N ARG A 102 19.62 -27.03 21.66
CA ARG A 102 18.45 -27.91 21.83
C ARG A 102 17.81 -28.43 20.55
N ARG A 103 18.46 -28.25 19.38
CA ARG A 103 18.05 -28.72 18.03
C ARG A 103 16.54 -28.82 17.83
N VAL A 104 15.92 -27.67 17.54
CA VAL A 104 14.48 -27.51 17.29
C VAL A 104 14.26 -27.08 15.83
N SER A 105 13.21 -27.60 15.17
CA SER A 105 12.88 -27.35 13.75
C SER A 105 11.40 -27.06 13.53
#